data_AF-A0A7S2RQS7-F1
#
_entry.id   AF-A0A7S2RQS7-F1
#
_cell.length_a   1.000
_cell.length_b   1.000
_cell.length_c   1.000
_cell.angle_alpha   90.00
_cell.angle_beta   90.00
_cell.angle_gamma   90.00
#
_symmetry.space_group_name_H-M   'P 1'
#
loop_
_entity.id
_entity.type
_entity.pdbx_description
1 polymer ?
#
loop_
_entity_poly.entity_id
_entity_poly.type
_entity_poly.pdbx_seq_one_letter_code
_entity_poly.pdbx_strand_id
1 'polypeptide(L)'
;WLKNHLSKDESCAFDVVPQQDPRFVNQVELAVRFGKTLVVVEVDRVEPLLYPLIRRDLKRQGPRWVVQIGDKVIDYNEKFRLLLVTRNPEPNIPPDASSLVNEVNFTVTRSGLEGQLLGVTVQHEQPELEQQKSEMLKLE
;
A
#
# COMPACT_ATOMS: atom_id res chain seq x y z
N TRP A 1 4.92 -8.90 -2.53
CA TRP A 1 5.83 -7.96 -3.21
C TRP A 1 5.96 -6.62 -2.47
N LEU A 2 4.88 -5.84 -2.32
CA LEU A 2 4.94 -4.49 -1.70
C LEU A 2 5.69 -4.45 -0.36
N LYS A 3 5.33 -5.33 0.59
CA LYS A 3 6.01 -5.43 1.90
C LYS A 3 7.52 -5.70 1.76
N ASN A 4 7.91 -6.58 0.84
CA ASN A 4 9.30 -6.94 0.61
C ASN A 4 10.09 -5.81 -0.07
N HIS A 5 9.43 -4.98 -0.87
CA HIS A 5 10.05 -3.82 -1.48
C HIS A 5 10.26 -2.71 -0.44
N LEU A 6 9.24 -2.45 0.39
CA LEU A 6 9.34 -1.48 1.48
C LEU A 6 10.36 -1.91 2.54
N SER A 7 10.50 -3.20 2.83
CA SER A 7 11.50 -3.69 3.80
C SER A 7 12.95 -3.58 3.32
N LYS A 8 13.18 -3.41 2.00
CA LYS A 8 14.52 -3.19 1.45
C LYS A 8 14.93 -1.72 1.53
N ASP A 9 13.97 -0.82 1.69
CA ASP A 9 14.22 0.61 1.85
C ASP A 9 14.48 0.92 3.33
N GLU A 10 15.73 0.82 3.77
CA GLU A 10 16.14 1.10 5.16
C GLU A 10 15.82 2.55 5.60
N SER A 11 15.62 3.45 4.64
CA SER A 11 15.30 4.85 4.91
C SER A 11 13.84 5.08 5.28
N CYS A 12 12.97 4.09 5.04
CA CYS A 12 11.54 4.23 5.25
C CYS A 12 10.94 3.13 6.14
N ALA A 13 10.66 3.50 7.38
CA ALA A 13 9.82 2.69 8.25
C ALA A 13 8.38 2.63 7.69
N PHE A 14 7.80 1.43 7.67
CA PHE A 14 6.42 1.22 7.25
C PHE A 14 5.65 0.41 8.30
N ASP A 15 4.36 0.69 8.44
CA ASP A 15 3.44 -0.07 9.27
C ASP A 15 2.31 -0.61 8.40
N VAL A 16 1.78 -1.78 8.75
CA VAL A 16 0.66 -2.43 8.04
C VAL A 16 -0.48 -2.64 9.01
N VAL A 17 -1.67 -2.14 8.66
CA VAL A 17 -2.84 -2.20 9.52
C VAL A 17 -4.10 -2.58 8.74
N PRO A 18 -4.91 -3.55 9.20
CA PRO A 18 -6.24 -3.77 8.65
C PRO A 18 -7.17 -2.59 8.95
N GLN A 19 -8.04 -2.22 8.01
CA GLN A 19 -8.99 -1.12 8.22
C GLN A 19 -9.92 -1.34 9.42
N GLN A 20 -10.32 -2.60 9.69
CA GLN A 20 -11.21 -2.96 10.79
C GLN A 20 -10.49 -3.15 12.15
N ASP A 21 -9.17 -2.95 12.20
CA ASP A 21 -8.41 -3.10 13.45
C ASP A 21 -8.84 -2.00 14.46
N PRO A 22 -9.17 -2.34 15.72
CA PRO A 22 -9.51 -1.34 16.74
C PRO A 22 -8.39 -0.32 17.00
N ARG A 23 -7.14 -0.64 16.64
CA ARG A 23 -5.98 0.25 16.74
C ARG A 23 -5.78 1.11 15.50
N PHE A 24 -6.62 0.99 14.48
CA PHE A 24 -6.47 1.66 13.19
C PHE A 24 -6.25 3.17 13.34
N VAL A 25 -7.13 3.85 14.08
CA VAL A 25 -7.02 5.30 14.31
C VAL A 25 -5.68 5.65 14.95
N ASN A 26 -5.32 4.98 16.04
CA ASN A 26 -4.05 5.22 16.73
C ASN A 26 -2.83 4.98 15.83
N GLN A 27 -2.86 3.96 14.97
CA GLN A 27 -1.78 3.71 14.01
C GLN A 27 -1.67 4.79 12.94
N VAL A 28 -2.80 5.30 12.44
CA VAL A 28 -2.82 6.44 11.51
C VAL A 28 -2.19 7.67 12.16
N GLU A 29 -2.60 8.00 13.39
CA GLU A 29 -2.07 9.14 14.15
C GLU A 29 -0.54 9.06 14.32
N LEU A 30 -0.04 7.89 14.72
CA LEU A 30 1.39 7.66 14.94
C LEU A 30 2.17 7.67 13.63
N ALA A 31 1.65 7.04 12.58
CA ALA A 31 2.32 7.00 11.27
C ALA A 31 2.49 8.40 10.68
N VAL A 32 1.45 9.24 10.79
CA VAL A 32 1.50 10.65 10.34
C VAL A 32 2.53 11.45 11.14
N ARG A 33 2.56 11.30 12.47
CA ARG A 33 3.50 12.01 13.34
C ARG A 33 4.96 11.61 13.07
N PHE A 34 5.21 10.31 12.89
CA PHE A 34 6.57 9.80 12.69
C PHE A 34 7.01 9.75 11.23
N GLY A 35 6.13 10.11 10.27
CA GLY A 35 6.48 10.11 8.85
C GLY A 35 6.71 8.71 8.28
N LYS A 36 6.00 7.72 8.80
CA LYS A 36 6.07 6.34 8.31
C LYS A 36 5.24 6.17 7.04
N THR A 37 5.57 5.14 6.25
CA THR A 37 4.65 4.67 5.20
C THR A 37 3.58 3.79 5.81
N LEU A 38 2.32 4.22 5.81
CA LEU A 38 1.21 3.42 6.31
C LEU A 38 0.57 2.62 5.16
N VAL A 39 0.51 1.31 5.31
CA VAL A 39 -0.20 0.41 4.40
C VAL A 39 -1.49 -0.06 5.08
N VAL A 40 -2.63 0.46 4.63
CA VAL A 40 -3.94 0.02 5.10
C VAL A 40 -4.42 -1.11 4.20
N VAL A 41 -4.69 -2.28 4.78
CA VAL A 41 -5.16 -3.46 4.06
C VAL A 41 -6.64 -3.72 4.33
N GLU A 42 -7.27 -4.48 3.42
CA GLU A 42 -8.68 -4.86 3.50
C GLU A 42 -9.58 -3.62 3.52
N VAL A 43 -9.27 -2.67 2.62
CA VAL A 43 -10.04 -1.44 2.46
C VAL A 43 -11.31 -1.72 1.66
N ASP A 44 -12.47 -1.61 2.30
CA ASP A 44 -13.77 -1.73 1.63
C ASP A 44 -14.21 -0.39 1.03
N ARG A 45 -13.97 0.70 1.77
CA ARG A 45 -14.26 2.09 1.41
C ARG A 45 -13.19 2.98 2.02
N VAL A 46 -12.93 4.15 1.42
CA VAL A 46 -12.12 5.19 2.05
C VAL A 46 -12.81 5.74 3.30
N GLU A 47 -12.23 5.49 4.47
CA GLU A 47 -12.73 5.98 5.76
C GLU A 47 -12.75 7.53 5.80
N PRO A 48 -13.83 8.16 6.29
CA PRO A 48 -13.93 9.62 6.41
C PRO A 48 -12.74 10.28 7.12
N LEU A 49 -12.14 9.60 8.11
CA LEU A 49 -10.98 10.12 8.85
C LEU A 49 -9.72 10.29 7.99
N LEU A 50 -9.64 9.58 6.86
CA LEU A 50 -8.50 9.65 5.94
C LEU A 50 -8.61 10.80 4.94
N TYR A 51 -9.80 11.40 4.74
CA TYR A 51 -9.98 12.47 3.76
C TYR A 51 -9.08 13.68 4.00
N PRO A 52 -8.89 14.18 5.24
CA PRO A 52 -7.95 15.27 5.49
C PRO A 52 -6.51 14.94 5.08
N LEU A 53 -6.11 13.67 5.19
CA LEU A 53 -4.78 13.21 4.78
C LEU A 53 -4.67 13.10 3.25
N ILE A 54 -5.68 12.52 2.59
CA ILE A 54 -5.70 12.34 1.14
C ILE A 54 -5.79 13.70 0.43
N ARG A 55 -6.64 14.62 0.92
CA ARG A 55 -6.76 15.99 0.42
C ARG A 55 -5.57 16.88 0.75
N ARG A 56 -4.74 16.46 1.70
CA ARG A 56 -3.66 17.26 2.28
C ARG A 56 -4.19 18.59 2.85
N ASP A 57 -5.23 18.49 3.68
CA ASP A 57 -5.84 19.62 4.41
C ASP A 57 -4.91 20.09 5.56
N LEU A 58 -3.69 20.52 5.20
CA LEU A 58 -2.64 20.91 6.12
C LEU A 58 -2.82 22.37 6.55
N LYS A 59 -2.77 22.60 7.85
CA LYS A 59 -2.76 23.94 8.46
C LYS A 59 -1.36 24.23 8.97
N ARG A 60 -0.92 25.47 8.84
CA ARG A 60 0.38 25.90 9.38
C ARG A 60 0.21 26.37 10.82
N GLN A 61 0.93 25.75 11.75
CA GLN A 61 1.05 26.20 13.14
C GLN A 61 2.52 26.54 13.42
N GLY A 62 2.85 27.83 13.37
CA GLY A 62 4.24 28.30 13.45
C GLY A 62 5.09 27.71 12.32
N PRO A 63 6.21 27.03 12.60
CA PRO A 63 7.05 26.39 11.59
C PRO A 63 6.59 24.98 11.18
N ARG A 64 5.54 24.43 11.81
CA ARG A 64 5.08 23.05 11.60
C ARG A 64 3.80 22.99 10.77
N TRP A 65 3.65 21.91 10.03
CA TRP A 65 2.38 21.52 9.42
C TRP A 65 1.60 20.65 10.38
N VAL A 66 0.30 20.88 10.47
CA VAL A 66 -0.62 20.06 11.25
C VAL A 66 -1.82 19.64 10.39
N VAL A 67 -2.39 18.48 10.68
CA VAL A 67 -3.60 17.98 10.04
C VAL A 67 -4.61 17.58 11.11
N GLN A 68 -5.90 17.77 10.83
CA GLN A 68 -6.97 17.34 11.71
C GLN A 68 -7.40 15.92 11.34
N ILE A 69 -7.31 14.99 12.29
CA ILE A 69 -7.76 13.61 12.14
C ILE A 69 -8.78 13.33 13.26
N GLY A 70 -10.05 13.17 12.88
CA GLY A 70 -11.15 13.13 13.84
C GLY A 70 -11.17 14.41 14.70
N ASP A 71 -11.11 14.22 16.02
CA ASP A 71 -11.12 15.30 17.00
C ASP A 71 -9.72 15.82 17.38
N LYS A 72 -8.66 15.24 16.81
CA LYS A 72 -7.27 15.57 17.17
C LYS A 72 -6.57 16.35 16.07
N VAL A 73 -5.73 17.30 16.49
CA VAL A 73 -4.77 17.99 15.63
C VAL A 73 -3.40 17.34 15.80
N ILE A 74 -2.81 16.91 14.69
CA ILE A 74 -1.58 16.09 14.70
C ILE A 74 -0.53 16.76 13.84
N ASP A 75 0.70 16.82 14.36
CA ASP A 75 1.88 17.24 13.60
C ASP A 75 2.03 16.35 12.36
N TYR A 76 2.02 16.97 11.18
CA TYR A 76 2.16 16.29 9.90
C TYR A 76 3.63 16.22 9.51
N ASN A 77 4.14 15.01 9.32
CA ASN A 77 5.49 14.80 8.82
C ASN A 77 5.47 14.66 7.29
N GLU A 78 6.27 15.47 6.59
CA GLU A 78 6.32 15.50 5.13
C GLU A 78 6.79 14.18 4.50
N LYS A 79 7.46 13.30 5.28
CA LYS A 79 7.87 11.96 4.84
C LYS A 79 6.73 10.93 4.86
N PHE A 80 5.59 11.27 5.45
CA PHE A 80 4.44 10.37 5.54
C PHE A 80 3.96 9.95 4.14
N ARG A 81 3.69 8.64 3.98
CA ARG A 81 3.10 8.07 2.76
C ARG A 81 1.94 7.16 3.16
N LEU A 82 0.87 7.17 2.37
CA LEU A 82 -0.32 6.33 2.60
C LEU A 82 -0.55 5.44 1.38
N LEU A 83 -0.73 4.14 1.62
CA LEU A 83 -1.12 3.15 0.62
C LEU A 83 -2.39 2.44 1.11
N LEU A 84 -3.40 2.38 0.24
CA LEU A 84 -4.66 1.68 0.50
C LEU A 84 -4.70 0.44 -0.38
N VAL A 85 -4.98 -0.72 0.22
CA VAL A 85 -4.97 -2.01 -0.47
C VAL A 85 -6.28 -2.74 -0.22
N THR A 86 -6.93 -3.16 -1.29
CA THR A 86 -8.16 -3.94 -1.25
C THR A 86 -8.00 -5.25 -2.00
N ARG A 87 -8.77 -6.27 -1.60
CA ARG A 87 -8.94 -7.52 -2.36
C ARG A 87 -10.20 -7.48 -3.26
N ASN A 88 -11.07 -6.49 -3.05
CA ASN A 88 -12.25 -6.32 -3.88
C ASN A 88 -11.83 -5.76 -5.24
N PRO A 89 -12.08 -6.46 -6.36
CA PRO A 89 -11.75 -5.97 -7.70
C PRO A 89 -12.61 -4.76 -8.12
N GLU A 90 -13.78 -4.57 -7.49
CA GLU A 90 -14.70 -3.47 -7.75
C GLU A 90 -14.97 -2.71 -6.44
N PRO A 91 -13.96 -2.00 -5.89
CA PRO A 91 -14.16 -1.24 -4.67
C PRO A 91 -15.13 -0.09 -4.92
N ASN A 92 -16.03 0.16 -3.97
CA ASN A 92 -16.92 1.31 -4.06
C ASN A 92 -16.14 2.59 -3.69
N ILE A 93 -15.59 3.24 -4.71
CA ILE A 93 -14.88 4.51 -4.56
C ILE A 93 -15.83 5.63 -4.98
N PRO A 94 -16.34 6.43 -4.03
CA PRO A 94 -17.23 7.53 -4.37
C PRO A 94 -16.45 8.61 -5.17
N PRO A 95 -17.12 9.41 -6.00
CA PRO A 95 -16.46 10.34 -6.93
C PRO A 95 -15.60 11.39 -6.23
N ASP A 96 -15.95 11.75 -4.99
CA ASP A 96 -15.17 12.63 -4.14
C ASP A 96 -13.84 12.01 -3.67
N ALA A 97 -13.77 10.69 -3.52
CA ALA A 97 -12.53 9.97 -3.26
C ALA A 97 -11.76 9.65 -4.55
N SER A 98 -12.46 9.27 -5.62
CA SER A 98 -11.86 8.85 -6.90
C SER A 98 -10.96 9.92 -7.51
N SER A 99 -11.34 11.20 -7.39
CA SER A 99 -10.52 12.32 -7.86
C SER A 99 -9.27 12.60 -7.02
N LEU A 100 -9.19 12.04 -5.81
CA LEU A 100 -8.14 12.30 -4.83
C LEU A 100 -7.15 11.13 -4.67
N VAL A 101 -7.55 9.93 -5.08
CA VAL A 101 -6.73 8.72 -4.99
C VAL A 101 -6.26 8.30 -6.38
N ASN A 102 -5.07 7.69 -6.44
CA ASN A 102 -4.59 7.07 -7.66
C ASN A 102 -4.89 5.57 -7.62
N GLU A 103 -5.78 5.10 -8.48
CA GLU A 103 -6.17 3.70 -8.55
C GLU A 103 -5.15 2.90 -9.36
N VAL A 104 -4.66 1.80 -8.78
CA VAL A 104 -3.75 0.87 -9.47
C VAL A 104 -4.36 -0.52 -9.45
N ASN A 105 -4.74 -1.00 -10.63
CA ASN A 105 -5.37 -2.31 -10.77
C ASN A 105 -4.32 -3.40 -11.05
N PHE A 106 -4.20 -4.36 -10.13
CA PHE A 106 -3.35 -5.55 -10.26
C PHE A 106 -4.18 -6.78 -10.68
N THR A 107 -4.81 -6.72 -11.85
CA THR A 107 -5.54 -7.86 -12.42
C THR A 107 -4.59 -8.75 -13.22
N VAL A 108 -4.82 -10.06 -13.15
CA VAL A 108 -4.10 -11.04 -13.95
C VAL A 108 -4.47 -10.89 -15.42
N THR A 109 -3.48 -10.63 -16.27
CA THR A 109 -3.66 -10.61 -17.73
C THR A 109 -3.56 -12.02 -18.31
N ARG A 110 -4.18 -12.27 -19.47
CA ARG A 110 -4.13 -13.58 -20.13
C ARG A 110 -2.71 -14.07 -20.33
N SER A 111 -1.84 -13.24 -20.91
CA SER A 111 -0.43 -13.59 -21.14
C SER A 111 0.33 -13.83 -19.84
N GLY A 112 0.01 -13.07 -18.77
CA GLY A 112 0.58 -13.30 -17.44
C GLY A 112 0.17 -14.64 -16.85
N LEU A 113 -1.10 -15.02 -16.99
CA LEU A 113 -1.61 -16.32 -16.55
C LEU A 113 -1.02 -17.47 -17.37
N GLU A 114 -0.95 -17.34 -18.70
CA GLU A 114 -0.33 -18.33 -19.58
C GLU A 114 1.13 -18.58 -19.17
N GLY A 115 1.89 -17.52 -18.88
CA GLY A 115 3.26 -17.64 -18.38
C GLY A 115 3.35 -18.30 -17.00
N GLN A 116 2.43 -18.00 -16.09
CA GLN A 116 2.37 -18.65 -14.77
C GLN A 116 2.07 -20.14 -14.88
N LEU A 117 1.08 -20.51 -15.69
CA LEU A 117 0.70 -21.91 -15.92
C LEU A 117 1.82 -22.67 -16.61
N LEU A 118 2.45 -22.09 -17.63
CA LEU A 118 3.61 -22.68 -18.29
C LEU A 118 4.74 -22.96 -17.30
N GLY A 119 5.05 -22.01 -16.41
CA GLY A 119 6.08 -22.20 -15.37
C GLY A 119 5.77 -23.39 -14.46
N VAL A 120 4.51 -23.51 -14.01
CA VAL A 120 4.06 -24.65 -13.18
C VAL A 120 4.14 -25.97 -13.95
N THR A 121 3.72 -25.99 -15.22
CA THR A 121 3.80 -27.19 -16.08
C THR A 121 5.23 -27.65 -16.29
N VAL A 122 6.14 -26.73 -16.64
CA VAL A 122 7.57 -27.05 -16.83
C VAL A 122 8.19 -27.58 -15.55
N GLN A 123 7.86 -26.99 -14.39
CA GLN A 123 8.35 -27.47 -13.10
C GLN A 123 7.93 -28.92 -12.80
N HIS A 124 6.71 -29.31 -13.21
CA HIS A 124 6.19 -30.65 -12.99
C HIS A 124 6.70 -31.67 -14.03
N GLU A 125 6.74 -31.29 -15.31
CA GLU A 125 7.11 -32.20 -16.39
C GLU A 125 8.64 -32.32 -16.57
N GLN A 126 9.37 -31.23 -16.37
CA GLN A 126 10.81 -31.14 -16.65
C GLN A 126 11.54 -30.32 -15.57
N PRO A 127 11.69 -30.86 -14.34
CA PRO A 127 12.28 -30.13 -13.21
C PRO A 127 13.74 -29.73 -13.43
N GLU A 128 14.50 -30.48 -14.23
CA GLU A 128 15.89 -30.18 -14.58
C GLU A 128 16.02 -28.88 -15.38
N LEU A 129 15.07 -28.60 -16.29
CA LEU A 129 15.04 -27.37 -17.09
C LEU A 129 14.72 -26.15 -16.22
N GLU A 130 13.84 -26.30 -15.23
CA GLU A 130 13.54 -25.22 -14.28
C GLU A 130 14.75 -24.92 -13.37
N GLN A 131 15.52 -25.95 -12.97
CA GLN A 131 16.78 -25.75 -12.25
C GLN A 131 17.79 -24.95 -13.07
N GLN A 132 18.02 -25.34 -14.33
CA GLN A 132 18.94 -24.61 -15.21
C GLN A 132 18.51 -23.17 -15.44
N LYS A 133 17.21 -22.93 -15.67
CA LYS A 133 16.65 -21.59 -15.81
C LYS A 133 16.85 -20.76 -14.53
N SER A 134 16.59 -21.35 -13.35
CA SER A 134 16.81 -20.66 -12.08
C SER A 134 18.28 -20.37 -11.81
N GLU A 135 19.20 -21.19 -12.27
CA GLU A 135 20.65 -20.94 -12.16
C GLU A 135 21.08 -19.80 -13.08
N MET A 136 20.61 -19.78 -14.33
CA MET A 136 20.90 -18.69 -15.27
C MET A 136 20.34 -17.35 -14.79
N LEU A 137 19.10 -17.31 -14.29
CA LEU A 137 18.47 -16.09 -13.77
C LEU A 137 19.09 -15.57 -12.47
N LYS A 138 19.93 -16.36 -11.77
CA LYS A 138 20.69 -15.91 -10.60
C LYS A 138 22.04 -15.30 -10.97
N LEU A 139 22.52 -15.59 -12.19
CA LEU A 139 23.79 -15.09 -12.72
C LEU A 139 23.64 -13.74 -13.41
N GLU A 140 22.41 -13.36 -13.78
CA GLU A 140 22.02 -12.01 -14.22
C GLU A 140 21.60 -11.12 -13.03
#